data_AF-A0A6M8J029-F1
#
_entry.id   AF-A0A6M8J029-F1
#
_cell.length_a   1.000
_cell.length_b   1.000
_cell.length_c   1.000
_cell.angle_alpha   90.00
_cell.angle_beta   90.00
_cell.angle_gamma   90.00
#
_symmetry.space_group_name_H-M   'P 1'
#
loop_
_entity.id
_entity.type
_entity.pdbx_description
1 polymer ?
#
loop_
_entity_poly.entity_id
_entity_poly.type
_entity_poly.pdbx_seq_one_letter_code
_entity_poly.pdbx_strand_id
1 'polypeptide(L)'
;MGSYVLERVNAMPAPTWHRLRMNHTDIEVPGHLEATSDLNLEAPADALGQEGAFERALDAAQAAWLEAHPTSACAEDAADAEIFDGCALSAYQQRAQQIEDARDIRAAFETGMGPAAERFLTTVGGEPVVIQAAAGARVRASVRVAGIDGAINVAPVDVVAGAGSQVELVILVDSPESGEGFTGTALRVFAGADAQVSIVRTQTLDEGWVDLDNIGLFADARARIEVRETVLGAGKAFGGIAGDLRGEASSIDIDLRYLGHGSLERDFNYTLRHHGPKTECTINANGVLAGSSKKTLRGTIDLIRGCKGASGQENETVLLVDDDVVNLTVPVILCSEDDVAGNHGATIGHVRPEQMFYLGSRGLSQEDAERMFVSALMEQAVFEAPDSATRTAVLRLGDRVVGHLSALMSEEGEVR
;
A
#
# COMPACT_ATOMS: atom_id res chain seq x y z
N MET A 1 -5.02 23.78 21.37
CA MET A 1 -4.99 23.66 19.90
C MET A 1 -5.71 22.37 19.56
N GLY A 2 -6.66 22.38 18.62
CA GLY A 2 -7.49 21.20 18.31
C GLY A 2 -6.70 20.14 17.56
N SER A 3 -7.12 18.88 17.63
CA SER A 3 -6.67 17.82 16.72
C SER A 3 -7.31 18.02 15.34
N TYR A 4 -6.58 17.67 14.28
CA TYR A 4 -7.14 17.53 12.94
C TYR A 4 -7.54 16.06 12.74
N VAL A 5 -8.75 15.80 12.24
CA VAL A 5 -9.27 14.44 12.08
C VAL A 5 -9.35 14.10 10.59
N LEU A 6 -8.63 13.06 10.17
CA LEU A 6 -8.78 12.46 8.86
C LEU A 6 -9.95 11.49 8.91
N GLU A 7 -11.11 11.92 8.43
CA GLU A 7 -12.32 11.11 8.46
C GLU A 7 -12.32 10.02 7.39
N ARG A 8 -12.77 8.82 7.77
CA ARG A 8 -13.07 7.71 6.87
C ARG A 8 -11.91 7.31 5.96
N VAL A 9 -10.71 7.26 6.52
CA VAL A 9 -9.56 6.71 5.82
C VAL A 9 -9.69 5.20 5.66
N ASN A 10 -8.98 4.60 4.69
CA ASN A 10 -8.98 3.14 4.46
C ASN A 10 -10.38 2.52 4.32
N ALA A 11 -11.33 3.29 3.79
CA ALA A 11 -12.68 2.81 3.57
C ALA A 11 -12.73 1.90 2.34
N MET A 12 -13.25 0.68 2.51
CA MET A 12 -13.55 -0.19 1.37
C MET A 12 -14.61 0.47 0.47
N PRO A 13 -14.59 0.17 -0.85
CA PRO A 13 -15.61 0.63 -1.78
C PRO A 13 -17.03 0.20 -1.38
N ALA A 14 -17.19 -1.02 -0.87
CA ALA A 14 -18.49 -1.57 -0.44
C ALA A 14 -18.73 -1.37 1.09
N PRO A 15 -19.86 -0.74 1.51
CA PRO A 15 -20.12 -0.41 2.92
C PRO A 15 -20.69 -1.57 3.76
N THR A 16 -20.58 -2.83 3.31
CA THR A 16 -21.32 -3.98 3.86
C THR A 16 -20.86 -4.46 5.25
N TRP A 17 -19.90 -3.79 5.89
CA TRP A 17 -19.25 -4.25 7.13
C TRP A 17 -19.36 -3.28 8.33
N HIS A 18 -20.38 -2.41 8.34
CA HIS A 18 -20.58 -1.40 9.39
C HIS A 18 -20.58 -1.96 10.83
N ARG A 19 -21.07 -3.20 11.04
CA ARG A 19 -21.11 -3.83 12.37
C ARG A 19 -19.73 -4.16 12.94
N LEU A 20 -18.76 -4.42 12.07
CA LEU A 20 -17.37 -4.70 12.46
C LEU A 20 -16.53 -3.42 12.57
N ARG A 21 -17.12 -2.26 12.27
CA ARG A 21 -16.47 -0.94 12.30
C ARG A 21 -15.18 -0.83 11.47
N MET A 22 -14.98 -1.74 10.51
CA MET A 22 -13.78 -1.79 9.67
C MET A 22 -13.70 -0.66 8.64
N ASN A 23 -14.83 -0.07 8.23
CA ASN A 23 -14.87 1.05 7.26
C ASN A 23 -15.00 2.44 7.92
N HIS A 24 -14.79 2.50 9.23
CA HIS A 24 -14.93 3.71 10.04
C HIS A 24 -13.64 3.93 10.81
N THR A 25 -12.55 4.13 10.06
CA THR A 25 -11.26 4.50 10.62
C THR A 25 -11.08 6.00 10.47
N ASP A 26 -10.90 6.69 11.59
CA ASP A 26 -10.55 8.10 11.65
C ASP A 26 -9.15 8.23 12.27
N ILE A 27 -8.30 9.08 11.71
CA ILE A 27 -6.95 9.33 12.24
C ILE A 27 -6.92 10.71 12.86
N GLU A 28 -6.56 10.78 14.14
CA GLU A 28 -6.30 12.03 14.83
C GLU A 28 -4.84 12.47 14.62
N VAL A 29 -4.65 13.60 13.98
CA VAL A 29 -3.37 14.28 13.85
C VAL A 29 -3.28 15.35 14.94
N PRO A 30 -2.29 15.31 15.85
CA PRO A 30 -2.16 16.31 16.89
C PRO A 30 -1.86 17.69 16.30
N GLY A 31 -2.76 18.67 16.50
CA GLY A 31 -2.63 19.99 15.88
C GLY A 31 -1.61 20.93 16.52
N HIS A 32 -0.73 20.41 17.38
CA HIS A 32 0.43 21.13 17.89
C HIS A 32 1.72 20.78 17.13
N LEU A 33 1.71 19.72 16.31
CA LEU A 33 2.85 19.32 15.51
C LEU A 33 2.99 20.28 14.32
N GLU A 34 4.20 20.76 14.08
CA GLU A 34 4.51 21.55 12.89
C GLU A 34 4.97 20.64 11.75
N ALA A 35 4.66 21.03 10.51
CA ALA A 35 5.14 20.35 9.32
C ALA A 35 6.64 20.63 9.15
N THR A 36 7.47 19.62 9.36
CA THR A 36 8.92 19.69 9.13
C THR A 36 9.36 18.28 8.77
N SER A 37 9.87 18.10 7.56
CA SER A 37 10.26 16.80 7.02
C SER A 37 11.74 16.80 6.66
N ASP A 38 12.49 15.82 7.19
CA ASP A 38 13.83 15.49 6.69
C ASP A 38 13.70 14.48 5.55
N LEU A 39 13.68 15.01 4.32
CA LEU A 39 13.56 14.24 3.09
C LEU A 39 14.91 14.13 2.40
N ASN A 40 15.43 12.90 2.32
CA ASN A 40 16.66 12.60 1.60
C ASN A 40 16.32 11.87 0.31
N LEU A 41 16.48 12.55 -0.82
CA LEU A 41 16.26 12.02 -2.16
C LEU A 41 17.60 11.69 -2.81
N GLU A 42 17.79 10.45 -3.23
CA GLU A 42 18.89 10.07 -4.11
C GLU A 42 18.32 9.62 -5.45
N ALA A 43 18.56 10.39 -6.51
CA ALA A 43 18.17 10.05 -7.87
C ALA A 43 19.19 10.63 -8.87
N PRO A 44 19.38 10.00 -10.04
CA PRO A 44 20.11 10.61 -11.14
C PRO A 44 19.52 11.98 -11.50
N ALA A 45 20.37 12.97 -11.82
CA ALA A 45 19.89 14.32 -12.11
C ALA A 45 18.96 14.39 -13.34
N ASP A 46 19.14 13.47 -14.29
CA ASP A 46 18.30 13.30 -15.48
C ASP A 46 17.00 12.53 -15.21
N ALA A 47 16.85 11.96 -14.01
CA ALA A 47 15.64 11.30 -13.54
C ALA A 47 14.71 12.24 -12.74
N LEU A 48 15.12 13.49 -12.49
CA LEU A 48 14.27 14.48 -11.83
C LEU A 48 13.34 15.14 -12.87
N GLY A 49 12.04 14.92 -12.70
CA GLY A 49 10.99 15.45 -13.55
C GLY A 49 10.57 16.87 -13.19
N GLN A 50 9.64 17.41 -13.98
CA GLN A 50 9.02 18.70 -13.72
C GLN A 50 7.67 18.52 -13.02
N GLU A 51 7.30 19.50 -12.21
CA GLU A 51 5.96 19.59 -11.61
C GLU A 51 4.86 19.36 -12.65
N GLY A 52 3.80 18.65 -12.25
CA GLY A 52 2.67 18.33 -13.11
C GLY A 52 2.94 17.24 -14.15
N ALA A 53 4.08 16.54 -14.11
CA ALA A 53 4.38 15.48 -15.07
C ALA A 53 3.40 14.31 -14.98
N PHE A 54 2.96 13.97 -13.77
CA PHE A 54 1.97 12.93 -13.52
C PHE A 54 0.63 13.27 -14.18
N GLU A 55 0.13 14.49 -13.98
CA GLU A 55 -1.11 14.99 -14.57
C GLU A 55 -1.03 15.00 -16.09
N ARG A 56 0.09 15.46 -16.66
CA ARG A 56 0.30 15.43 -18.12
C ARG A 56 0.32 14.00 -18.67
N ALA A 57 0.86 13.04 -17.91
CA ALA A 57 0.87 11.63 -18.30
C ALA A 57 -0.54 11.04 -18.30
N LEU A 58 -1.35 11.33 -17.27
CA LEU A 58 -2.76 10.95 -17.23
C LEU A 58 -3.57 11.61 -18.36
N ASP A 59 -3.36 12.90 -18.62
CA ASP A 59 -4.05 13.61 -19.71
C ASP A 59 -3.70 13.00 -21.09
N ALA A 60 -2.45 12.57 -21.28
CA ALA A 60 -2.03 11.86 -22.49
C ALA A 60 -2.67 10.46 -22.60
N ALA A 61 -2.74 9.71 -21.49
CA ALA A 61 -3.42 8.41 -21.44
C ALA A 61 -4.93 8.54 -21.71
N GLN A 62 -5.59 9.56 -21.15
CA GLN A 62 -6.98 9.90 -21.42
C GLN A 62 -7.22 10.13 -22.91
N ALA A 63 -6.38 10.94 -23.56
CA ALA A 63 -6.50 11.21 -24.99
C ALA A 63 -6.36 9.93 -25.83
N ALA A 64 -5.35 9.11 -25.54
CA ALA A 64 -5.13 7.83 -26.23
C ALA A 64 -6.28 6.84 -26.00
N TRP A 65 -6.84 6.79 -24.79
CA TRP A 65 -7.95 5.91 -24.46
C TRP A 65 -9.24 6.31 -25.18
N LEU A 66 -9.55 7.61 -25.26
CA LEU A 66 -10.70 8.10 -26.02
C LEU A 66 -10.60 7.81 -27.52
N GLU A 67 -9.40 7.90 -28.08
CA GLU A 67 -9.14 7.54 -29.49
C GLU A 67 -9.38 6.05 -29.74
N ALA A 68 -8.94 5.19 -28.82
CA ALA A 68 -9.15 3.74 -28.92
C ALA A 68 -10.61 3.29 -28.66
N HIS A 69 -11.40 4.12 -27.97
CA HIS A 69 -12.79 3.81 -27.59
C HIS A 69 -13.75 4.91 -28.09
N PRO A 70 -13.96 5.08 -29.41
CA PRO A 70 -14.87 6.13 -29.88
C PRO A 70 -16.29 5.92 -29.34
N THR A 71 -16.97 7.00 -28.95
CA THR A 71 -18.37 6.93 -28.52
C THR A 71 -19.22 6.45 -29.70
N SER A 72 -19.94 5.34 -29.52
CA SER A 72 -20.91 4.87 -30.51
C SER A 72 -22.08 5.85 -30.59
N ALA A 73 -22.53 6.20 -31.81
CA ALA A 73 -23.72 7.03 -32.03
C ALA A 73 -25.00 6.43 -31.40
N CYS A 74 -25.06 5.11 -31.18
CA CYS A 74 -26.19 4.46 -30.52
C CYS A 74 -26.26 4.70 -29.00
N ALA A 75 -25.24 5.29 -28.38
CA ALA A 75 -25.24 5.58 -26.94
C ALA A 75 -26.05 6.85 -26.60
N GLU A 76 -26.21 7.77 -27.55
CA GLU A 76 -27.01 9.00 -27.35
C GLU A 76 -28.51 8.70 -27.32
N ASP A 77 -28.99 7.71 -28.10
CA ASP A 77 -30.40 7.31 -28.18
C ASP A 77 -30.89 6.52 -26.93
N ALA A 78 -29.98 6.05 -26.07
CA ALA A 78 -30.32 5.27 -24.87
C ALA A 78 -30.67 6.16 -23.65
N ALA A 79 -30.36 7.46 -23.70
CA ALA A 79 -30.63 8.38 -22.60
C ALA A 79 -32.13 8.69 -22.41
N ASP A 80 -32.94 8.49 -23.46
CA ASP A 80 -34.38 8.81 -23.49
C ASP A 80 -35.30 7.57 -23.36
N ALA A 81 -34.75 6.37 -23.15
CA ALA A 81 -35.57 5.17 -22.97
C ALA A 81 -36.11 5.07 -21.53
N GLU A 82 -37.44 5.06 -21.38
CA GLU A 82 -38.12 4.90 -20.08
C GLU A 82 -37.56 3.70 -19.29
N ILE A 83 -36.94 3.99 -18.14
CA ILE A 83 -36.27 3.05 -17.25
C ILE A 83 -37.33 2.22 -16.49
N PHE A 84 -37.93 1.24 -17.15
CA PHE A 84 -38.76 0.21 -16.49
C PHE A 84 -38.14 -1.19 -16.52
N ASP A 85 -36.96 -1.36 -17.14
CA ASP A 85 -36.30 -2.66 -17.32
C ASP A 85 -34.82 -2.68 -16.86
N GLY A 86 -34.44 -1.72 -16.01
CA GLY A 86 -33.07 -1.64 -15.45
C GLY A 86 -32.88 -2.56 -14.25
N CYS A 87 -31.72 -3.22 -14.15
CA CYS A 87 -31.33 -3.93 -12.92
C CYS A 87 -31.39 -2.97 -11.71
N ALA A 88 -31.97 -3.42 -10.60
CA ALA A 88 -31.93 -2.68 -9.35
C ALA A 88 -30.48 -2.63 -8.81
N LEU A 89 -29.75 -1.58 -9.18
CA LEU A 89 -28.38 -1.35 -8.73
C LEU A 89 -28.38 -0.79 -7.30
N SER A 90 -27.48 -1.29 -6.46
CA SER A 90 -27.16 -0.66 -5.17
C SER A 90 -26.56 0.75 -5.40
N ALA A 91 -26.60 1.60 -4.38
CA ALA A 91 -25.99 2.95 -4.46
C ALA A 91 -24.49 2.90 -4.84
N TYR A 92 -23.77 1.85 -4.42
CA TYR A 92 -22.40 1.60 -4.84
C TYR A 92 -22.30 1.34 -6.35
N GLN A 93 -23.09 0.39 -6.86
CA GLN A 93 -23.09 0.02 -8.27
C GLN A 93 -23.51 1.19 -9.17
N GLN A 94 -24.46 2.03 -8.72
CA GLN A 94 -24.84 3.25 -9.43
C GLN A 94 -23.68 4.23 -9.54
N ARG A 95 -22.94 4.45 -8.44
CA ARG A 95 -21.77 5.35 -8.44
C ARG A 95 -20.64 4.80 -9.31
N ALA A 96 -20.35 3.50 -9.23
CA ALA A 96 -19.35 2.85 -10.07
C ALA A 96 -19.71 3.00 -11.56
N GLN A 97 -20.98 2.75 -11.92
CA GLN A 97 -21.46 2.94 -13.29
C GLN A 97 -21.30 4.39 -13.77
N GLN A 98 -21.64 5.37 -12.92
CA GLN A 98 -21.47 6.80 -13.26
C GLN A 98 -20.01 7.19 -13.50
N ILE A 99 -19.06 6.61 -12.76
CA ILE A 99 -17.63 6.86 -12.94
C ILE A 99 -17.18 6.29 -14.31
N GLU A 100 -17.61 5.08 -14.66
CA GLU A 100 -17.29 4.49 -15.97
C GLU A 100 -17.96 5.26 -17.12
N ASP A 101 -19.22 5.67 -16.96
CA ASP A 101 -19.97 6.43 -17.97
C ASP A 101 -19.42 7.85 -18.17
N ALA A 102 -18.79 8.43 -17.13
CA ALA A 102 -18.10 9.71 -17.24
C ALA A 102 -16.87 9.65 -18.14
N ARG A 103 -16.29 8.45 -18.34
CA ARG A 103 -15.19 8.20 -19.28
C ARG A 103 -13.98 9.12 -19.04
N ASP A 104 -13.72 9.45 -17.78
CA ASP A 104 -12.68 10.37 -17.32
C ASP A 104 -11.71 9.63 -16.39
N ILE A 105 -10.59 9.19 -16.95
CA ILE A 105 -9.50 8.49 -16.25
C ILE A 105 -8.96 9.33 -15.11
N ARG A 106 -8.81 10.64 -15.30
CA ARG A 106 -8.22 11.51 -14.29
C ARG A 106 -9.15 11.68 -13.11
N ALA A 107 -10.44 11.84 -13.35
CA ALA A 107 -11.44 11.91 -12.29
C ALA A 107 -11.64 10.57 -11.57
N ALA A 108 -11.41 9.45 -12.26
CA ALA A 108 -11.50 8.11 -11.71
C ALA A 108 -10.23 7.65 -10.97
N PHE A 109 -9.08 8.28 -11.21
CA PHE A 109 -7.84 7.99 -10.49
C PHE A 109 -8.01 8.28 -9.00
N GLU A 110 -7.62 7.31 -8.18
CA GLU A 110 -7.71 7.39 -6.73
C GLU A 110 -6.41 6.92 -6.09
N THR A 111 -6.21 7.29 -4.83
CA THR A 111 -5.18 6.75 -3.95
C THR A 111 -5.84 5.94 -2.83
N GLY A 112 -5.15 4.96 -2.25
CA GLY A 112 -5.82 3.95 -1.41
C GLY A 112 -6.34 4.42 -0.04
N MET A 113 -5.84 5.55 0.43
CA MET A 113 -6.10 6.07 1.78
C MET A 113 -7.33 6.99 1.84
N GLY A 114 -7.85 7.38 0.67
CA GLY A 114 -9.04 8.20 0.50
C GLY A 114 -8.77 9.72 0.45
N PRO A 115 -9.77 10.53 0.02
CA PRO A 115 -9.54 11.94 -0.31
C PRO A 115 -9.14 12.83 0.88
N ALA A 116 -9.51 12.47 2.11
CA ALA A 116 -9.15 13.24 3.30
C ALA A 116 -7.65 13.11 3.61
N ALA A 117 -7.12 11.88 3.54
CA ALA A 117 -5.69 11.61 3.71
C ALA A 117 -4.88 12.22 2.56
N GLU A 118 -5.30 12.04 1.31
CA GLU A 118 -4.62 12.62 0.14
C GLU A 118 -4.49 14.14 0.25
N ARG A 119 -5.60 14.84 0.57
CA ARG A 119 -5.57 16.30 0.77
C ARG A 119 -4.65 16.71 1.91
N PHE A 120 -4.64 15.95 3.01
CA PHE A 120 -3.77 16.25 4.14
C PHE A 120 -2.29 16.11 3.75
N LEU A 121 -1.91 14.99 3.15
CA LEU A 121 -0.53 14.71 2.78
C LEU A 121 -0.01 15.72 1.75
N THR A 122 -0.80 16.04 0.73
CA THR A 122 -0.42 17.04 -0.29
C THR A 122 -0.37 18.46 0.26
N THR A 123 -1.28 18.83 1.17
CA THR A 123 -1.26 20.17 1.79
C THR A 123 -0.05 20.35 2.72
N VAL A 124 0.28 19.32 3.49
CA VAL A 124 1.36 19.36 4.49
C VAL A 124 2.73 19.15 3.86
N GLY A 125 2.85 18.20 2.94
CA GLY A 125 4.10 17.86 2.27
C GLY A 125 4.50 18.82 1.15
N GLY A 126 3.56 19.62 0.63
CA GLY A 126 3.82 20.58 -0.44
C GLY A 126 3.91 19.92 -1.81
N GLU A 127 4.75 20.50 -2.68
CA GLU A 127 4.94 20.01 -4.05
C GLU A 127 5.62 18.64 -4.08
N PRO A 128 5.13 17.68 -4.91
CA PRO A 128 5.72 16.36 -4.98
C PRO A 128 7.10 16.38 -5.64
N VAL A 129 7.98 15.53 -5.12
CA VAL A 129 9.21 15.16 -5.83
C VAL A 129 8.82 14.31 -7.02
N VAL A 130 9.21 14.74 -8.23
CA VAL A 130 8.90 14.00 -9.47
C VAL A 130 10.10 13.18 -9.91
N ILE A 131 9.96 11.87 -9.94
CA ILE A 131 10.90 10.91 -10.51
C ILE A 131 10.37 10.50 -11.88
N GLN A 132 11.10 10.81 -12.94
CA GLN A 132 10.66 10.60 -14.31
C GLN A 132 11.69 9.78 -15.10
N ALA A 133 11.23 8.70 -15.72
CA ALA A 133 12.01 7.92 -16.66
C ALA A 133 11.52 8.19 -18.09
N ALA A 134 12.42 8.58 -18.98
CA ALA A 134 12.13 8.64 -20.41
C ALA A 134 11.83 7.24 -20.97
N ALA A 135 11.20 7.18 -22.14
CA ALA A 135 10.89 5.91 -22.79
C ALA A 135 12.15 5.03 -22.95
N GLY A 136 12.05 3.76 -22.53
CA GLY A 136 13.16 2.80 -22.55
C GLY A 136 14.31 3.06 -21.56
N ALA A 137 14.23 4.12 -20.75
CA ALA A 137 15.27 4.45 -19.77
C ALA A 137 15.22 3.51 -18.56
N ARG A 138 16.31 3.45 -17.79
CA ARG A 138 16.38 2.78 -16.49
C ARG A 138 16.73 3.79 -15.41
N VAL A 139 15.89 3.88 -14.40
CA VAL A 139 16.06 4.81 -13.28
C VAL A 139 16.01 4.03 -11.97
N ARG A 140 16.94 4.31 -11.08
CA ARG A 140 16.86 3.92 -9.67
C ARG A 140 16.84 5.19 -8.83
N ALA A 141 15.91 5.27 -7.89
CA ALA A 141 15.81 6.37 -6.96
C ALA A 141 15.51 5.85 -5.55
N SER A 142 15.93 6.58 -4.54
CA SER A 142 15.54 6.36 -3.15
C SER A 142 15.02 7.64 -2.51
N VAL A 143 14.00 7.49 -1.67
CA VAL A 143 13.43 8.56 -0.85
C VAL A 143 13.45 8.07 0.59
N ARG A 144 14.12 8.81 1.46
CA ARG A 144 14.09 8.55 2.90
C ARG A 144 13.36 9.67 3.62
N VAL A 145 12.35 9.30 4.39
CA VAL A 145 11.64 10.16 5.34
C VAL A 145 12.17 9.85 6.73
N ALA A 146 13.09 10.70 7.21
CA ALA A 146 13.62 10.58 8.56
C ALA A 146 12.73 11.37 9.53
N GLY A 147 12.16 10.67 10.51
CA GLY A 147 11.27 11.26 11.50
C GLY A 147 11.98 12.26 12.40
N ILE A 148 11.57 13.53 12.32
CA ILE A 148 11.91 14.60 13.26
C ILE A 148 10.93 14.57 14.44
N ASP A 149 11.46 14.40 15.65
CA ASP A 149 10.68 14.36 16.89
C ASP A 149 9.77 15.59 17.05
N GLY A 150 8.51 15.37 17.44
CA GLY A 150 7.52 16.42 17.62
C GLY A 150 7.03 17.09 16.32
N ALA A 151 7.25 16.48 15.16
CA ALA A 151 6.87 17.05 13.86
C ALA A 151 5.97 16.14 13.00
N ILE A 152 5.40 16.73 11.95
CA ILE A 152 4.75 16.04 10.84
C ILE A 152 5.73 15.97 9.67
N ASN A 153 6.10 14.75 9.27
CA ASN A 153 7.12 14.45 8.29
C ASN A 153 6.47 13.80 7.06
N VAL A 154 6.26 14.53 5.98
CA VAL A 154 5.53 14.03 4.80
C VAL A 154 6.36 14.10 3.54
N ALA A 155 6.29 13.05 2.70
CA ALA A 155 6.91 13.00 1.38
C ALA A 155 5.87 12.72 0.29
N PRO A 156 5.43 13.75 -0.45
CA PRO A 156 4.71 13.56 -1.70
C PRO A 156 5.70 13.21 -2.83
N VAL A 157 5.44 12.14 -3.56
CA VAL A 157 6.31 11.61 -4.61
C VAL A 157 5.48 11.20 -5.81
N ASP A 158 5.86 11.69 -6.99
CA ASP A 158 5.29 11.27 -8.25
C ASP A 158 6.32 10.46 -9.04
N VAL A 159 5.91 9.33 -9.59
CA VAL A 159 6.71 8.53 -10.51
C VAL A 159 6.04 8.52 -11.88
N VAL A 160 6.77 8.93 -12.91
CA VAL A 160 6.32 8.86 -14.30
C VAL A 160 7.28 7.97 -15.09
N ALA A 161 6.89 6.72 -15.28
CA ALA A 161 7.64 5.75 -16.07
C ALA A 161 7.15 5.80 -17.52
N GLY A 162 7.97 6.35 -18.42
CA GLY A 162 7.69 6.36 -19.86
C GLY A 162 7.63 4.96 -20.46
N ALA A 163 7.11 4.85 -21.68
CA ALA A 163 6.91 3.55 -22.33
C ALA A 163 8.19 2.69 -22.37
N GLY A 164 8.09 1.42 -21.99
CA GLY A 164 9.19 0.46 -21.96
C GLY A 164 10.32 0.80 -20.97
N SER A 165 10.14 1.79 -20.09
CA SER A 165 11.14 2.16 -19.09
C SER A 165 11.14 1.19 -17.90
N GLN A 166 12.20 1.24 -17.10
CA GLN A 166 12.32 0.50 -15.84
C GLN A 166 12.63 1.48 -14.72
N VAL A 167 11.80 1.48 -13.67
CA VAL A 167 11.97 2.34 -12.50
C VAL A 167 12.04 1.47 -11.25
N GLU A 168 13.08 1.65 -10.46
CA GLU A 168 13.21 1.09 -9.12
C GLU A 168 13.18 2.23 -8.10
N LEU A 169 12.16 2.25 -7.24
CA LEU A 169 11.99 3.23 -6.18
C LEU A 169 12.09 2.55 -4.82
N VAL A 170 13.04 2.98 -3.99
CA VAL A 170 13.14 2.57 -2.59
C VAL A 170 12.62 3.70 -1.71
N ILE A 171 11.68 3.40 -0.82
CA ILE A 171 11.17 4.34 0.18
C ILE A 171 11.51 3.82 1.57
N LEU A 172 12.32 4.56 2.31
CA LEU A 172 12.62 4.27 3.72
C LEU A 172 11.89 5.29 4.60
N VAL A 173 11.10 4.82 5.55
CA VAL A 173 10.51 5.66 6.59
C VAL A 173 11.05 5.18 7.94
N ASP A 174 11.82 6.00 8.62
CA ASP A 174 12.49 5.62 9.86
C ASP A 174 12.51 6.75 10.90
N SER A 175 12.73 6.40 12.16
CA SER A 175 12.96 7.37 13.25
C SER A 175 14.40 7.17 13.76
N PRO A 176 15.38 7.92 13.23
CA PRO A 176 16.79 7.74 13.58
C PRO A 176 17.04 7.89 15.08
N GLU A 177 16.32 8.81 15.71
CA GLU A 177 16.32 9.05 17.14
C GLU A 177 15.00 8.60 17.77
N SER A 178 15.01 8.37 19.09
CA SER A 178 13.77 8.10 19.82
C SER A 178 12.92 9.36 19.85
N GLY A 179 11.63 9.22 19.56
CA GLY A 179 10.71 10.34 19.54
C GLY A 179 9.28 9.91 19.27
N GLU A 180 8.42 10.90 19.14
CA GLU A 180 7.03 10.78 18.74
C GLU A 180 6.72 11.76 17.61
N GLY A 181 5.72 11.44 16.80
CA GLY A 181 5.36 12.30 15.68
C GLY A 181 4.47 11.61 14.67
N PHE A 182 4.36 12.27 13.52
CA PHE A 182 3.56 11.79 12.40
C PHE A 182 4.45 11.67 11.16
N THR A 183 4.37 10.54 10.46
CA THR A 183 4.97 10.37 9.13
C THR A 183 3.91 10.14 8.08
N GLY A 184 4.18 10.56 6.85
CA GLY A 184 3.33 10.20 5.74
C GLY A 184 4.03 10.15 4.39
N THR A 185 3.56 9.24 3.54
CA THR A 185 4.02 9.09 2.16
C THR A 185 2.83 9.16 1.23
N ALA A 186 2.88 10.07 0.24
CA ALA A 186 1.87 10.20 -0.79
C ALA A 186 2.51 9.88 -2.14
N LEU A 187 2.38 8.64 -2.59
CA LEU A 187 3.03 8.15 -3.80
C LEU A 187 2.00 8.00 -4.93
N ARG A 188 2.26 8.65 -6.06
CA ARG A 188 1.47 8.47 -7.29
C ARG A 188 2.38 7.92 -8.39
N VAL A 189 1.96 6.85 -9.04
CA VAL A 189 2.75 6.19 -10.08
C VAL A 189 1.97 6.11 -11.37
N PHE A 190 2.55 6.62 -12.45
CA PHE A 190 2.11 6.40 -13.81
C PHE A 190 3.10 5.45 -14.49
N ALA A 191 2.65 4.23 -14.81
CA ALA A 191 3.41 3.27 -15.60
C ALA A 191 2.86 3.24 -17.04
N GLY A 192 3.60 3.84 -17.98
CA GLY A 192 3.27 3.83 -19.40
C GLY A 192 3.40 2.44 -20.02
N ALA A 193 2.95 2.30 -21.28
CA ALA A 193 2.94 1.01 -21.95
C ALA A 193 4.29 0.27 -21.89
N ASP A 194 4.26 -1.02 -21.58
CA ASP A 194 5.45 -1.88 -21.42
C ASP A 194 6.43 -1.47 -20.29
N ALA A 195 6.11 -0.46 -19.47
CA ALA A 195 6.98 -0.03 -18.37
C ALA A 195 7.00 -1.05 -17.23
N GLN A 196 8.12 -1.10 -16.50
CA GLN A 196 8.30 -1.93 -15.31
C GLN A 196 8.65 -1.02 -14.13
N VAL A 197 7.83 -1.05 -13.08
CA VAL A 197 8.04 -0.24 -11.89
C VAL A 197 8.13 -1.15 -10.68
N SER A 198 9.22 -1.08 -9.92
CA SER A 198 9.43 -1.81 -8.67
C SER A 198 9.53 -0.80 -7.53
N ILE A 199 8.69 -0.96 -6.52
CA ILE A 199 8.59 -0.08 -5.37
C ILE A 199 8.88 -0.91 -4.14
N VAL A 200 9.87 -0.53 -3.35
CA VAL A 200 10.20 -1.18 -2.08
C VAL A 200 10.06 -0.16 -0.98
N ARG A 201 9.04 -0.29 -0.13
CA ARG A 201 8.82 0.56 1.03
C ARG A 201 9.19 -0.21 2.30
N THR A 202 10.04 0.35 3.14
CA THR A 202 10.37 -0.22 4.46
C THR A 202 10.16 0.83 5.55
N GLN A 203 9.35 0.49 6.54
CA GLN A 203 8.96 1.35 7.65
C GLN A 203 9.49 0.80 8.97
N THR A 204 10.27 1.61 9.69
CA THR A 204 11.03 1.19 10.89
C THR A 204 10.96 2.21 12.05
N LEU A 205 9.84 2.93 12.16
CA LEU A 205 9.61 3.94 13.20
C LEU A 205 9.44 3.30 14.59
N ASP A 206 9.78 4.07 15.63
CA ASP A 206 9.52 3.67 17.02
C ASP A 206 8.01 3.71 17.35
N GLU A 207 7.61 3.14 18.49
CA GLU A 207 6.19 3.04 18.89
C GLU A 207 5.50 4.40 19.10
N GLY A 208 6.24 5.48 19.38
CA GLY A 208 5.68 6.84 19.54
C GLY A 208 5.12 7.47 18.26
N TRP A 209 5.23 6.80 17.11
CA TRP A 209 4.90 7.35 15.80
C TRP A 209 3.54 6.87 15.26
N VAL A 210 2.89 7.74 14.51
CA VAL A 210 1.79 7.40 13.61
C VAL A 210 2.29 7.50 12.16
N ASP A 211 2.13 6.42 11.40
CA ASP A 211 2.53 6.34 9.99
C ASP A 211 1.32 6.27 9.07
N LEU A 212 1.33 7.06 7.99
CA LEU A 212 0.28 7.13 6.98
C LEU A 212 0.85 6.96 5.57
N ASP A 213 0.68 5.79 4.97
CA ASP A 213 1.07 5.51 3.60
C ASP A 213 -0.13 5.53 2.65
N ASN A 214 0.00 6.29 1.56
CA ASN A 214 -1.05 6.47 0.58
C ASN A 214 -0.47 6.36 -0.83
N ILE A 215 -0.86 5.31 -1.54
CA ILE A 215 -0.35 4.98 -2.87
C ILE A 215 -1.49 4.96 -3.88
N GLY A 216 -1.29 5.60 -5.03
CA GLY A 216 -2.12 5.49 -6.23
C GLY A 216 -1.28 5.01 -7.42
N LEU A 217 -1.73 3.97 -8.11
CA LEU A 217 -1.01 3.32 -9.21
C LEU A 217 -1.85 3.34 -10.48
N PHE A 218 -1.28 3.77 -11.59
CA PHE A 218 -1.88 3.71 -12.92
C PHE A 218 -1.03 2.82 -13.83
N ALA A 219 -1.62 1.78 -14.40
CA ALA A 219 -0.94 0.83 -15.28
C ALA A 219 -1.54 0.85 -16.69
N ASP A 220 -0.73 1.28 -17.66
CA ASP A 220 -1.06 1.26 -19.09
C ASP A 220 -0.70 -0.11 -19.72
N ALA A 221 -0.91 -0.27 -21.04
CA ALA A 221 -0.87 -1.57 -21.71
C ALA A 221 0.44 -2.32 -21.47
N ARG A 222 0.36 -3.55 -20.97
CA ARG A 222 1.50 -4.42 -20.62
C ARG A 222 2.47 -3.83 -19.58
N ALA A 223 2.09 -2.76 -18.89
CA ALA A 223 2.86 -2.23 -17.77
C ALA A 223 2.83 -3.22 -16.60
N ARG A 224 3.92 -3.30 -15.85
CA ARG A 224 4.06 -4.16 -14.66
C ARG A 224 4.50 -3.31 -13.48
N ILE A 225 3.74 -3.35 -12.39
CA ILE A 225 4.06 -2.66 -11.16
C ILE A 225 4.17 -3.69 -10.05
N GLU A 226 5.30 -3.69 -9.35
CA GLU A 226 5.53 -4.51 -8.15
C GLU A 226 5.71 -3.57 -6.95
N VAL A 227 4.96 -3.82 -5.89
CA VAL A 227 5.06 -3.08 -4.62
C VAL A 227 5.40 -4.07 -3.52
N ARG A 228 6.54 -3.87 -2.85
CA ARG A 228 6.91 -4.62 -1.65
C ARG A 228 6.91 -3.68 -0.46
N GLU A 229 6.09 -3.97 0.53
CA GLU A 229 5.97 -3.18 1.75
C GLU A 229 6.42 -3.99 2.96
N THR A 230 7.30 -3.43 3.78
CA THR A 230 7.74 -4.02 5.05
C THR A 230 7.44 -3.05 6.18
N VAL A 231 6.41 -3.35 6.99
CA VAL A 231 5.88 -2.49 8.05
C VAL A 231 6.18 -3.09 9.42
N LEU A 232 7.19 -2.56 10.12
CA LEU A 232 7.75 -3.19 11.31
C LEU A 232 7.44 -2.44 12.61
N GLY A 233 7.23 -1.14 12.55
CA GLY A 233 7.22 -0.24 13.70
C GLY A 233 5.97 0.64 13.77
N ALA A 234 6.09 1.83 14.35
CA ALA A 234 4.99 2.78 14.61
C ALA A 234 3.88 2.23 15.53
N GLY A 235 3.46 3.01 16.52
CA GLY A 235 2.34 2.65 17.39
C GLY A 235 1.07 2.41 16.58
N LYS A 236 0.86 3.20 15.53
CA LYS A 236 -0.18 3.00 14.53
C LYS A 236 0.38 3.18 13.13
N ALA A 237 0.18 2.19 12.27
CA ALA A 237 0.56 2.28 10.86
C ALA A 237 -0.68 2.04 9.99
N PHE A 238 -0.95 2.98 9.10
CA PHE A 238 -2.05 2.91 8.16
C PHE A 238 -1.50 2.92 6.73
N GLY A 239 -1.85 1.91 5.93
CA GLY A 239 -1.43 1.81 4.53
C GLY A 239 -2.62 1.68 3.59
N GLY A 240 -2.58 2.42 2.48
CA GLY A 240 -3.61 2.41 1.47
C GLY A 240 -3.02 2.35 0.06
N ILE A 241 -3.43 1.36 -0.74
CA ILE A 241 -3.08 1.24 -2.16
C ILE A 241 -4.35 1.24 -3.01
N ALA A 242 -4.41 2.11 -4.01
CA ALA A 242 -5.39 2.03 -5.09
C ALA A 242 -4.65 1.84 -6.42
N GLY A 243 -4.92 0.74 -7.11
CA GLY A 243 -4.35 0.44 -8.41
C GLY A 243 -5.40 0.44 -9.51
N ASP A 244 -5.08 1.11 -10.61
CA ASP A 244 -5.91 1.24 -11.81
C ASP A 244 -5.24 0.51 -12.99
N LEU A 245 -5.66 -0.73 -13.24
CA LEU A 245 -5.19 -1.57 -14.34
C LEU A 245 -6.02 -1.28 -15.60
N ARG A 246 -5.69 -0.19 -16.30
CA ARG A 246 -6.42 0.29 -17.49
C ARG A 246 -5.99 -0.39 -18.76
N GLY A 247 -4.69 -0.62 -18.92
CA GLY A 247 -4.13 -1.16 -20.14
C GLY A 247 -4.31 -2.67 -20.27
N GLU A 248 -4.49 -3.15 -21.50
CA GLU A 248 -4.51 -4.60 -21.79
C GLU A 248 -3.25 -5.28 -21.24
N ALA A 249 -3.44 -6.43 -20.60
CA ALA A 249 -2.37 -7.27 -20.08
C ALA A 249 -1.39 -6.55 -19.13
N SER A 250 -1.84 -5.48 -18.47
CA SER A 250 -1.11 -4.87 -17.36
C SER A 250 -1.18 -5.73 -16.10
N SER A 251 -0.17 -5.64 -15.23
CA SER A 251 -0.14 -6.37 -13.96
C SER A 251 0.30 -5.53 -12.78
N ILE A 252 -0.32 -5.78 -11.62
CA ILE A 252 0.08 -5.18 -10.33
C ILE A 252 0.23 -6.28 -9.29
N ASP A 253 1.42 -6.41 -8.72
CA ASP A 253 1.74 -7.37 -7.66
C ASP A 253 2.12 -6.62 -6.38
N ILE A 254 1.49 -6.98 -5.26
CA ILE A 254 1.72 -6.39 -3.94
C ILE A 254 2.19 -7.51 -3.00
N ASP A 255 3.35 -7.35 -2.38
CA ASP A 255 3.83 -8.18 -1.26
C ASP A 255 3.94 -7.32 -0.01
N LEU A 256 3.05 -7.56 0.96
CA LEU A 256 3.06 -6.90 2.25
C LEU A 256 3.65 -7.86 3.30
N ARG A 257 4.66 -7.37 4.02
CA ARG A 257 5.21 -7.93 5.25
C ARG A 257 4.88 -7.01 6.41
N TYR A 258 4.26 -7.53 7.46
CA TYR A 258 3.92 -6.72 8.63
C TYR A 258 4.23 -7.43 9.95
N LEU A 259 4.67 -6.64 10.92
CA LEU A 259 4.77 -7.03 12.32
C LEU A 259 3.75 -6.27 13.16
N GLY A 260 2.97 -7.02 13.93
CA GLY A 260 2.28 -6.54 15.12
C GLY A 260 2.92 -7.18 16.35
N HIS A 261 3.30 -6.36 17.33
CA HIS A 261 3.85 -6.80 18.62
C HIS A 261 3.34 -5.83 19.70
N GLY A 262 3.35 -6.21 20.97
CA GLY A 262 2.98 -5.31 22.06
C GLY A 262 1.56 -4.74 21.88
N SER A 263 1.44 -3.42 21.72
CA SER A 263 0.17 -2.71 21.47
C SER A 263 0.03 -2.12 20.07
N LEU A 264 0.93 -2.48 19.14
CA LEU A 264 0.97 -1.88 17.81
C LEU A 264 -0.32 -2.16 17.01
N GLU A 265 -0.79 -1.15 16.29
CA GLU A 265 -1.97 -1.24 15.41
C GLU A 265 -1.58 -1.11 13.93
N ARG A 266 -2.15 -1.98 13.10
CA ARG A 266 -1.97 -2.03 11.65
C ARG A 266 -3.31 -1.93 10.95
N ASP A 267 -3.43 -1.05 9.97
CA ASP A 267 -4.64 -0.92 9.18
C ASP A 267 -4.28 -0.76 7.70
N PHE A 268 -4.64 -1.75 6.90
CA PHE A 268 -4.35 -1.80 5.47
C PHE A 268 -5.65 -1.81 4.64
N ASN A 269 -5.65 -1.09 3.52
CA ASN A 269 -6.70 -1.12 2.52
C ASN A 269 -6.12 -1.10 1.10
N TYR A 270 -6.19 -2.23 0.40
CA TYR A 270 -5.68 -2.38 -0.95
C TYR A 270 -6.84 -2.63 -1.92
N THR A 271 -6.98 -1.77 -2.93
CA THR A 271 -8.02 -1.86 -3.96
C THR A 271 -7.36 -1.90 -5.33
N LEU A 272 -7.50 -3.01 -6.05
CA LEU A 272 -7.00 -3.17 -7.41
C LEU A 272 -8.17 -3.30 -8.38
N ARG A 273 -8.29 -2.34 -9.29
CA ARG A 273 -9.37 -2.23 -10.27
C ARG A 273 -8.90 -2.63 -11.65
N HIS A 274 -9.56 -3.63 -12.22
CA HIS A 274 -9.30 -4.14 -13.55
C HIS A 274 -10.29 -3.53 -14.53
N HIS A 275 -9.79 -2.68 -15.43
CA HIS A 275 -10.58 -2.16 -16.56
C HIS A 275 -10.13 -2.79 -17.88
N GLY A 276 -8.82 -2.97 -18.06
CA GLY A 276 -8.25 -3.55 -19.28
C GLY A 276 -8.48 -5.06 -19.40
N PRO A 277 -8.53 -5.62 -20.62
CA PRO A 277 -8.61 -7.07 -20.80
C PRO A 277 -7.30 -7.77 -20.40
N LYS A 278 -7.40 -9.01 -19.94
CA LYS A 278 -6.27 -9.89 -19.57
C LYS A 278 -5.32 -9.32 -18.51
N THR A 279 -5.79 -8.36 -17.72
CA THR A 279 -5.01 -7.79 -16.62
C THR A 279 -4.88 -8.78 -15.47
N GLU A 280 -3.76 -8.73 -14.76
CA GLU A 280 -3.46 -9.67 -13.67
C GLU A 280 -3.13 -8.90 -12.38
N CYS A 281 -3.59 -9.37 -11.23
CA CYS A 281 -3.09 -8.86 -9.96
C CYS A 281 -2.87 -9.94 -8.90
N THR A 282 -1.92 -9.67 -8.01
CA THR A 282 -1.68 -10.48 -6.82
C THR A 282 -1.52 -9.59 -5.60
N ILE A 283 -2.23 -9.90 -4.52
CA ILE A 283 -2.04 -9.29 -3.20
C ILE A 283 -1.59 -10.41 -2.27
N ASN A 284 -0.32 -10.40 -1.86
CA ASN A 284 0.21 -11.32 -0.87
C ASN A 284 0.47 -10.54 0.43
N ALA A 285 -0.13 -10.99 1.54
CA ALA A 285 0.08 -10.40 2.85
C ALA A 285 0.60 -11.47 3.82
N ASN A 286 1.78 -11.24 4.39
CA ASN A 286 2.39 -12.15 5.36
C ASN A 286 2.75 -11.39 6.63
N GLY A 287 2.38 -11.92 7.79
CA GLY A 287 2.72 -11.22 9.03
C GLY A 287 2.69 -12.08 10.28
N VAL A 288 3.24 -11.48 11.34
CA VAL A 288 3.28 -12.03 12.70
C VAL A 288 2.57 -11.04 13.61
N LEU A 289 1.64 -11.54 14.42
CA LEU A 289 0.97 -10.77 15.47
C LEU A 289 1.31 -11.38 16.83
N ALA A 290 1.82 -10.56 17.73
CA ALA A 290 2.23 -10.91 19.08
C ALA A 290 1.71 -9.89 20.11
N GLY A 291 1.73 -10.27 21.39
CA GLY A 291 1.21 -9.48 22.50
C GLY A 291 -0.29 -9.21 22.37
N SER A 292 -0.66 -7.92 22.43
CA SER A 292 -2.04 -7.42 22.28
C SER A 292 -2.24 -6.63 20.98
N SER A 293 -1.37 -6.86 19.99
CA SER A 293 -1.37 -6.12 18.73
C SER A 293 -2.63 -6.36 17.92
N LYS A 294 -2.96 -5.39 17.07
CA LYS A 294 -4.15 -5.44 16.23
C LYS A 294 -3.81 -5.21 14.78
N LYS A 295 -4.46 -5.95 13.90
CA LYS A 295 -4.38 -5.75 12.47
C LYS A 295 -5.76 -5.78 11.83
N THR A 296 -6.00 -4.84 10.93
CA THR A 296 -7.09 -4.91 9.94
C THR A 296 -6.52 -4.86 8.53
N LEU A 297 -6.86 -5.85 7.69
CA LEU A 297 -6.52 -5.89 6.26
C LEU A 297 -7.81 -5.95 5.44
N ARG A 298 -7.95 -5.03 4.50
CA ARG A 298 -9.03 -5.00 3.52
C ARG A 298 -8.41 -5.16 2.14
N GLY A 299 -8.71 -6.26 1.46
CA GLY A 299 -8.30 -6.50 0.08
C GLY A 299 -9.52 -6.41 -0.82
N THR A 300 -9.47 -5.59 -1.86
CA THR A 300 -10.54 -5.48 -2.87
C THR A 300 -9.97 -5.71 -4.26
N ILE A 301 -10.46 -6.74 -4.93
CA ILE A 301 -10.25 -6.99 -6.36
C ILE A 301 -11.54 -6.62 -7.07
N ASP A 302 -11.51 -5.55 -7.87
CA ASP A 302 -12.67 -5.05 -8.62
C ASP A 302 -12.51 -5.37 -10.12
N LEU A 303 -13.29 -6.34 -10.59
CA LEU A 303 -13.29 -6.83 -11.98
C LEU A 303 -14.43 -6.13 -12.73
N ILE A 304 -14.09 -5.02 -13.38
CA ILE A 304 -15.06 -4.11 -14.00
C ILE A 304 -15.43 -4.62 -15.41
N ARG A 305 -16.67 -4.35 -15.82
CA ARG A 305 -17.16 -4.71 -17.15
C ARG A 305 -16.20 -4.24 -18.25
N GLY A 306 -15.78 -5.15 -19.12
CA GLY A 306 -14.79 -4.90 -20.16
C GLY A 306 -13.43 -5.57 -19.91
N CYS A 307 -13.11 -5.96 -18.67
CA CYS A 307 -11.82 -6.57 -18.32
C CYS A 307 -11.72 -8.07 -18.68
N LYS A 308 -12.17 -8.45 -19.86
CA LYS A 308 -12.24 -9.86 -20.29
C LYS A 308 -10.90 -10.58 -20.19
N GLY A 309 -10.92 -11.77 -19.61
CA GLY A 309 -9.75 -12.59 -19.31
C GLY A 309 -8.91 -12.08 -18.14
N ALA A 310 -9.37 -11.07 -17.38
CA ALA A 310 -8.64 -10.59 -16.21
C ALA A 310 -8.65 -11.64 -15.08
N SER A 311 -7.57 -11.64 -14.30
CA SER A 311 -7.48 -12.46 -13.10
C SER A 311 -6.90 -11.71 -11.92
N GLY A 312 -7.36 -12.06 -10.72
CA GLY A 312 -6.88 -11.47 -9.47
C GLY A 312 -6.76 -12.52 -8.38
N GLN A 313 -5.72 -12.41 -7.57
CA GLN A 313 -5.45 -13.31 -6.45
C GLN A 313 -5.14 -12.52 -5.19
N GLU A 314 -5.76 -12.89 -4.08
CA GLU A 314 -5.43 -12.39 -2.74
C GLU A 314 -5.05 -13.56 -1.84
N ASN A 315 -3.84 -13.54 -1.26
CA ASN A 315 -3.37 -14.53 -0.32
C ASN A 315 -2.91 -13.85 0.96
N GLU A 316 -3.39 -14.34 2.10
CA GLU A 316 -2.86 -13.96 3.40
C GLU A 316 -2.32 -15.17 4.16
N THR A 317 -1.16 -15.01 4.79
CA THR A 317 -0.67 -15.91 5.84
C THR A 317 -0.30 -15.10 7.09
N VAL A 318 -0.97 -15.37 8.21
CA VAL A 318 -0.69 -14.69 9.49
C VAL A 318 -0.41 -15.70 10.58
N LEU A 319 0.65 -15.46 11.36
CA LEU A 319 0.95 -16.20 12.59
C LEU A 319 0.51 -15.40 13.81
N LEU A 320 -0.36 -15.99 14.62
CA LEU A 320 -0.82 -15.47 15.90
C LEU A 320 -0.02 -16.14 17.02
N VAL A 321 0.77 -15.34 17.72
CA VAL A 321 1.70 -15.81 18.75
C VAL A 321 1.04 -15.86 20.12
N ASP A 322 0.22 -14.86 20.45
CA ASP A 322 -0.50 -14.73 21.72
C ASP A 322 -2.01 -14.72 21.53
N ASP A 323 -2.75 -15.03 22.60
CA ASP A 323 -4.22 -15.12 22.58
C ASP A 323 -4.92 -13.75 22.52
N ASP A 324 -4.25 -12.67 22.92
CA ASP A 324 -4.80 -11.31 23.01
C ASP A 324 -4.73 -10.52 21.69
N VAL A 325 -4.16 -11.12 20.64
CA VAL A 325 -4.04 -10.47 19.33
C VAL A 325 -5.39 -10.37 18.62
N VAL A 326 -5.57 -9.29 17.87
CA VAL A 326 -6.78 -9.09 17.04
C VAL A 326 -6.40 -9.10 15.57
N ASN A 327 -6.81 -10.14 14.85
CA ASN A 327 -6.67 -10.23 13.41
C ASN A 327 -8.02 -10.08 12.69
N LEU A 328 -8.15 -9.01 11.91
CA LEU A 328 -9.32 -8.72 11.10
C LEU A 328 -8.91 -8.70 9.62
N THR A 329 -9.45 -9.62 8.82
CA THR A 329 -9.16 -9.68 7.37
C THR A 329 -10.47 -9.74 6.59
N VAL A 330 -10.61 -8.86 5.60
CA VAL A 330 -11.80 -8.75 4.75
C VAL A 330 -11.37 -8.75 3.29
N PRO A 331 -11.27 -9.93 2.66
CA PRO A 331 -11.12 -10.04 1.22
C PRO A 331 -12.47 -9.77 0.54
N VAL A 332 -12.45 -9.00 -0.54
CA VAL A 332 -13.63 -8.63 -1.32
C VAL A 332 -13.31 -8.77 -2.80
N ILE A 333 -14.10 -9.58 -3.51
CA ILE A 333 -14.05 -9.65 -4.97
C ILE A 333 -15.37 -9.11 -5.51
N LEU A 334 -15.28 -8.04 -6.30
CA LEU A 334 -16.41 -7.43 -6.99
C LEU A 334 -16.32 -7.82 -8.47
N CYS A 335 -17.30 -8.56 -8.97
CA CYS A 335 -17.31 -9.01 -10.37
C CYS A 335 -18.48 -8.39 -11.13
N SER A 336 -18.15 -7.60 -12.14
CA SER A 336 -19.09 -7.00 -13.10
C SER A 336 -18.90 -7.51 -14.54
N GLU A 337 -17.86 -8.31 -14.77
CA GLU A 337 -17.55 -9.01 -16.03
C GLU A 337 -17.68 -10.53 -15.84
N ASP A 338 -18.11 -11.25 -16.89
CA ASP A 338 -18.39 -12.68 -16.82
C ASP A 338 -17.13 -13.55 -17.06
N ASP A 339 -16.26 -13.11 -17.99
CA ASP A 339 -15.04 -13.83 -18.38
C ASP A 339 -13.84 -13.40 -17.54
N VAL A 340 -13.85 -13.73 -16.24
CA VAL A 340 -12.81 -13.34 -15.28
C VAL A 340 -12.56 -14.43 -14.23
N ALA A 341 -11.40 -14.38 -13.57
CA ALA A 341 -11.06 -15.28 -12.46
C ALA A 341 -10.61 -14.49 -11.22
N GLY A 342 -11.35 -14.60 -10.12
CA GLY A 342 -10.96 -14.06 -8.83
C GLY A 342 -10.72 -15.19 -7.81
N ASN A 343 -9.61 -15.14 -7.09
CA ASN A 343 -9.34 -16.04 -5.97
C ASN A 343 -8.93 -15.25 -4.73
N HIS A 344 -9.39 -15.68 -3.56
CA HIS A 344 -8.91 -15.17 -2.28
C HIS A 344 -8.70 -16.32 -1.29
N GLY A 345 -7.64 -16.24 -0.49
CA GLY A 345 -7.31 -17.23 0.52
C GLY A 345 -6.65 -16.57 1.72
N ALA A 346 -7.09 -16.91 2.93
CA ALA A 346 -6.46 -16.45 4.16
C ALA A 346 -6.15 -17.65 5.06
N THR A 347 -4.90 -17.77 5.47
CA THR A 347 -4.41 -18.82 6.36
C THR A 347 -4.00 -18.19 7.68
N ILE A 348 -4.67 -18.58 8.76
CA ILE A 348 -4.35 -18.15 10.12
C ILE A 348 -3.68 -19.31 10.85
N GLY A 349 -2.39 -19.15 11.13
CA GLY A 349 -1.62 -20.02 12.01
C GLY A 349 -1.69 -19.52 13.46
N HIS A 350 -1.77 -20.43 14.41
CA HIS A 350 -1.61 -20.13 15.83
C HIS A 350 -0.53 -21.02 16.40
N VAL A 351 0.27 -20.51 17.34
CA VAL A 351 1.21 -21.34 18.09
C VAL A 351 0.41 -22.18 19.08
N ARG A 352 0.34 -23.49 18.84
CA ARG A 352 -0.53 -24.38 19.64
C ARG A 352 0.03 -24.55 21.06
N PRO A 353 -0.82 -24.80 22.08
CA PRO A 353 -0.36 -25.07 23.44
C PRO A 353 0.68 -26.19 23.54
N GLU A 354 0.62 -27.22 22.68
CA GLU A 354 1.61 -28.29 22.66
C GLU A 354 2.97 -27.83 22.12
N GLN A 355 2.97 -26.90 21.15
CA GLN A 355 4.20 -26.29 20.63
C GLN A 355 4.82 -25.38 21.69
N MET A 356 4.00 -24.58 22.38
CA MET A 356 4.46 -23.77 23.52
C MET A 356 4.97 -24.63 24.67
N PHE A 357 4.29 -25.72 25.02
CA PHE A 357 4.76 -26.67 26.02
C PHE A 357 6.09 -27.30 25.62
N TYR A 358 6.27 -27.65 24.33
CA TYR A 358 7.53 -28.17 23.83
C TYR A 358 8.66 -27.15 23.96
N LEU A 359 8.45 -25.89 23.57
CA LEU A 359 9.43 -24.81 23.75
C LEU A 359 9.75 -24.58 25.22
N GLY A 360 8.72 -24.56 26.09
CA GLY A 360 8.87 -24.49 27.54
C GLY A 360 9.70 -25.64 28.12
N SER A 361 9.52 -26.86 27.63
CA SER A 361 10.31 -28.03 28.03
C SER A 361 11.80 -27.92 27.65
N ARG A 362 12.13 -27.04 26.69
CA ARG A 362 13.50 -26.68 26.29
C ARG A 362 14.05 -25.46 27.02
N GLY A 363 13.30 -24.91 27.98
CA GLY A 363 13.72 -23.81 28.82
C GLY A 363 13.38 -22.42 28.29
N LEU A 364 12.62 -22.30 27.19
CA LEU A 364 12.13 -21.00 26.73
C LEU A 364 10.94 -20.58 27.58
N SER A 365 10.94 -19.35 28.07
CA SER A 365 9.72 -18.74 28.58
C SER A 365 8.74 -18.44 27.43
N GLN A 366 7.49 -18.11 27.76
CA GLN A 366 6.53 -17.63 26.76
C GLN A 366 7.05 -16.38 26.03
N GLU A 367 7.66 -15.46 26.78
CA GLU A 367 8.27 -14.24 26.26
C GLU A 367 9.44 -14.54 25.31
N ASP A 368 10.27 -15.55 25.63
CA ASP A 368 11.36 -15.96 24.73
C ASP A 368 10.84 -16.61 23.45
N ALA A 369 9.74 -17.37 23.53
CA ALA A 369 9.09 -17.94 22.36
C ALA A 369 8.45 -16.86 21.49
N GLU A 370 7.82 -15.84 22.09
CA GLU A 370 7.31 -14.67 21.37
C GLU A 370 8.44 -13.96 20.62
N ARG A 371 9.50 -13.60 21.35
CA ARG A 371 10.70 -12.98 20.79
C ARG A 371 11.28 -13.79 19.64
N MET A 372 11.29 -15.11 19.72
CA MET A 372 11.80 -15.97 18.64
C MET A 372 11.03 -15.76 17.33
N PHE A 373 9.70 -15.68 17.35
CA PHE A 373 8.90 -15.45 16.14
C PHE A 373 9.06 -14.02 15.60
N VAL A 374 9.13 -13.03 16.50
CA VAL A 374 9.37 -11.64 16.14
C VAL A 374 10.77 -11.47 15.53
N SER A 375 11.79 -12.11 16.12
CA SER A 375 13.16 -12.13 15.60
C SER A 375 13.22 -12.71 14.20
N ALA A 376 12.54 -13.84 13.93
CA ALA A 376 12.56 -14.44 12.60
C ALA A 376 12.06 -13.49 11.49
N LEU A 377 11.00 -12.71 11.77
CA LEU A 377 10.51 -11.71 10.83
C LEU A 377 11.49 -10.53 10.68
N MET A 378 12.08 -10.07 11.78
CA MET A 378 13.08 -9.00 11.76
C MET A 378 14.36 -9.41 11.02
N GLU A 379 14.85 -10.64 11.21
CA GLU A 379 15.98 -11.20 10.47
C GLU A 379 15.70 -11.26 8.97
N GLN A 380 14.49 -11.71 8.60
CA GLN A 380 14.06 -11.67 7.20
C GLN A 380 14.11 -10.25 6.64
N ALA A 381 13.60 -9.25 7.38
CA ALA A 381 13.67 -7.85 6.98
C ALA A 381 15.11 -7.32 6.85
N VAL A 382 16.05 -7.80 7.66
CA VAL A 382 17.48 -7.48 7.52
C VAL A 382 18.05 -8.06 6.22
N PHE A 383 17.68 -9.30 5.86
CA PHE A 383 18.14 -9.95 4.63
C PHE A 383 17.54 -9.32 3.36
N GLU A 384 16.31 -8.82 3.46
CA GLU A 384 15.58 -8.21 2.34
C GLU A 384 15.83 -6.69 2.20
N ALA A 385 16.59 -6.09 3.14
CA ALA A 385 16.89 -4.67 3.11
C ALA A 385 17.56 -4.25 1.78
N PRO A 386 16.98 -3.28 1.04
CA PRO A 386 17.46 -2.90 -0.29
C PRO A 386 18.80 -2.16 -0.28
N ASP A 387 19.15 -1.52 0.85
CA ASP A 387 20.37 -0.76 1.04
C ASP A 387 20.85 -0.79 2.49
N SER A 388 22.05 -0.21 2.71
CA SER A 388 22.67 -0.17 4.03
C SER A 388 21.90 0.69 5.03
N ALA A 389 21.27 1.78 4.59
CA ALA A 389 20.50 2.66 5.45
C ALA A 389 19.27 1.92 6.02
N THR A 390 18.54 1.22 5.16
CA THR A 390 17.40 0.38 5.54
C THR A 390 17.85 -0.74 6.46
N ARG A 391 18.95 -1.42 6.14
CA ARG A 391 19.51 -2.46 7.00
C ARG A 391 19.83 -1.94 8.39
N THR A 392 20.49 -0.79 8.50
CA THR A 392 20.79 -0.15 9.78
C THR A 392 19.53 0.24 10.54
N ALA A 393 18.51 0.76 9.86
CA ALA A 393 17.25 1.13 10.49
C ALA A 393 16.47 -0.09 11.03
N VAL A 394 16.44 -1.19 10.29
CA VAL A 394 15.84 -2.47 10.75
C VAL A 394 16.59 -3.00 11.96
N LEU A 395 17.93 -3.02 11.93
CA LEU A 395 18.74 -3.47 13.07
C LEU A 395 18.49 -2.62 14.33
N ARG A 396 18.44 -1.29 14.17
CA ARG A 396 18.13 -0.35 15.26
C ARG A 396 16.77 -0.64 15.88
N LEU A 397 15.74 -0.83 15.07
CA LEU A 397 14.40 -1.17 15.58
C LEU A 397 14.38 -2.56 16.23
N GLY A 398 15.00 -3.55 15.58
CA GLY A 398 15.10 -4.91 16.09
C GLY A 398 15.80 -5.00 17.44
N ASP A 399 16.88 -4.26 17.67
CA ASP A 399 17.54 -4.20 18.98
C ASP A 399 16.63 -3.62 20.08
N ARG A 400 15.66 -2.77 19.73
CA ARG A 400 14.66 -2.28 20.69
C ARG A 400 13.55 -3.29 20.95
N VAL A 401 13.11 -4.00 19.91
CA VAL A 401 11.98 -4.93 19.99
C VAL A 401 12.40 -6.28 20.58
N VAL A 402 13.51 -6.86 20.10
CA VAL A 402 13.99 -8.19 20.52
C VAL A 402 15.28 -8.15 21.35
N GLY A 403 15.95 -6.99 21.47
CA GLY A 403 17.05 -6.77 22.41
C GLY A 403 18.47 -7.10 21.90
N HIS A 404 18.62 -7.93 20.87
CA HIS A 404 19.92 -8.50 20.48
C HIS A 404 20.06 -8.82 18.99
N LEU A 405 19.24 -8.22 18.12
CA LEU A 405 19.23 -8.52 16.68
C LEU A 405 20.57 -8.22 16.00
N SER A 406 21.20 -7.09 16.33
CA SER A 406 22.50 -6.72 15.76
C SER A 406 23.61 -7.70 16.13
N ALA A 407 23.57 -8.27 17.34
CA ALA A 407 24.50 -9.30 17.78
C ALA A 407 24.27 -10.61 16.99
N LEU A 408 23.02 -11.06 16.88
CA LEU A 408 22.66 -12.25 16.07
C LEU A 408 23.14 -12.11 14.62
N MET A 409 22.88 -10.97 14.00
CA MET A 409 23.21 -10.71 12.59
C MET A 409 24.70 -10.44 12.33
N SER A 410 25.49 -10.20 13.39
CA SER A 410 26.94 -10.04 13.29
C SER A 410 27.66 -11.39 13.39
N GLU A 411 27.18 -12.31 14.24
CA GLU A 411 27.74 -13.68 14.37
C GLU A 411 27.50 -14.53 13.12
N GLU A 412 26.36 -14.36 12.45
CA GLU A 412 26.07 -15.07 11.18
C GLU A 412 26.89 -14.55 9.99
N GLY A 413 27.40 -13.32 10.06
CA GLY A 413 28.28 -12.72 9.04
C GLY A 413 29.69 -13.29 9.02
N GLU A 414 30.15 -13.93 10.10
CA GLU A 414 31.45 -14.62 10.17
C GLU A 414 31.41 -16.07 9.64
N VAL A 415 30.23 -16.62 9.38
CA VAL A 415 30.04 -18.04 8.99
C VAL A 415 29.69 -18.20 7.49
N ARG A 416 29.73 -17.13 6.67
CA ARG A 416 29.53 -17.21 5.22
C ARG A 416 30.80 -17.01 4.40
#